data_AF-A0A8J8H446-F1
#
_entry.id   AF-A0A8J8H446-F1
#
_cell.length_a   1.000
_cell.length_b   1.000
_cell.length_c   1.000
_cell.angle_alpha   90.00
_cell.angle_beta   90.00
_cell.angle_gamma   90.00
#
_symmetry.space_group_name_H-M   'P 1'
#
loop_
_entity.id
_entity.type
_entity.pdbx_description
1 polymer ?
#
loop_
_entity_poly.entity_id
_entity_poly.type
_entity_poly.pdbx_seq_one_letter_code
_entity_poly.pdbx_strand_id
1 'polypeptide(L)'
;MFTDEVKNVLLKNRLIVVGEIHGAKENIFFIKKILSFYNKNDIPITLAMEWPSELTEEINRYIFKKGKLNWLSWKFSESPDGRISKEHLDLIKWLRAKNIKLVCFSVGGLSWNERDKKMAENILAEYNQNKEVKILVCAGRLHSRSKDFDFGKEKYTPLGYYLPKNETIFFELDYLSGNYFNVGLKKIRSKKINVKKDISIIKNKNNIFKVIIKKATPVHILSDKYLPKK
;
A
#
# COMPACT_ATOMS: atom_id res chain seq x y z
N MET A 1 -13.50 -12.57 5.75
CA MET A 1 -12.57 -12.26 4.62
C MET A 1 -11.30 -13.07 4.77
N PHE A 2 -10.59 -12.95 5.89
CA PHE A 2 -9.43 -13.80 6.19
C PHE A 2 -9.90 -15.19 6.65
N THR A 3 -9.40 -16.23 5.98
CA THR A 3 -9.43 -17.62 6.47
C THR A 3 -8.49 -17.75 7.67
N ASP A 4 -8.58 -18.83 8.43
CA ASP A 4 -7.71 -19.03 9.60
C ASP A 4 -6.24 -19.13 9.21
N GLU A 5 -5.93 -19.71 8.04
CA GLU A 5 -4.58 -19.66 7.48
C GLU A 5 -4.07 -18.22 7.31
N VAL A 6 -4.90 -17.34 6.71
CA VAL A 6 -4.52 -15.93 6.51
C VAL A 6 -4.36 -15.19 7.84
N LYS A 7 -5.23 -15.46 8.82
CA LYS A 7 -5.08 -14.89 10.17
C LYS A 7 -3.78 -15.34 10.82
N ASN A 8 -3.45 -16.63 10.75
CA ASN A 8 -2.25 -17.18 11.36
C ASN A 8 -0.97 -16.56 10.80
N VAL A 9 -0.89 -16.38 9.46
CA VAL A 9 0.29 -15.73 8.87
C VAL A 9 0.36 -14.24 9.22
N LEU A 10 -0.77 -13.53 9.30
CA LEU A 10 -0.82 -12.14 9.75
C LEU A 10 -0.31 -12.00 11.19
N LEU A 11 -0.73 -12.89 12.09
CA LEU A 11 -0.28 -12.87 13.49
C LEU A 11 1.20 -13.22 13.63
N LYS A 12 1.69 -14.21 12.87
CA LYS A 12 3.08 -14.69 12.93
C LYS A 12 4.09 -13.66 12.41
N ASN A 13 3.76 -12.93 11.35
CA ASN A 13 4.73 -12.06 10.67
C ASN A 13 4.66 -10.62 11.21
N ARG A 14 5.79 -9.92 11.20
CA ARG A 14 5.89 -8.53 11.67
C ARG A 14 5.73 -7.53 10.53
N LEU A 15 6.22 -7.88 9.34
CA LEU A 15 6.06 -7.09 8.12
C LEU A 15 4.98 -7.71 7.23
N ILE A 16 4.06 -6.86 6.80
CA ILE A 16 2.97 -7.21 5.90
C ILE A 16 3.07 -6.30 4.69
N VAL A 17 3.48 -6.82 3.55
CA VAL A 17 3.68 -6.03 2.33
C VAL A 17 2.49 -6.24 1.41
N VAL A 18 1.86 -5.16 0.98
CA VAL A 18 0.76 -5.13 0.02
C VAL A 18 1.27 -4.49 -1.27
N GLY A 19 1.36 -5.31 -2.32
CA GLY A 19 1.70 -4.89 -3.67
C GLY A 19 0.46 -4.61 -4.48
N GLU A 20 0.22 -3.34 -4.81
CA GLU A 20 -1.01 -2.90 -5.49
C GLU A 20 -0.76 -2.24 -6.85
N ILE A 21 -1.84 -1.95 -7.56
CA ILE A 21 -1.80 -1.05 -8.70
C ILE A 21 -2.39 0.27 -8.22
N HIS A 22 -1.65 1.37 -8.36
CA HIS A 22 -2.12 2.66 -7.87
C HIS A 22 -3.52 3.02 -8.39
N GLY A 23 -4.25 3.79 -7.58
CA GLY A 23 -5.50 4.41 -7.95
C GLY A 23 -6.71 3.47 -8.09
N ALA A 24 -6.73 2.34 -7.37
CA ALA A 24 -7.93 1.53 -7.17
C ALA A 24 -8.46 1.64 -5.73
N LYS A 25 -9.77 1.81 -5.55
CA LYS A 25 -10.42 1.95 -4.22
C LYS A 25 -10.28 0.68 -3.39
N GLU A 26 -10.21 -0.46 -4.04
CA GLU A 26 -10.10 -1.78 -3.41
C GLU A 26 -8.78 -1.92 -2.62
N ASN A 27 -7.76 -1.13 -2.95
CA ASN A 27 -6.47 -1.10 -2.24
C ASN A 27 -6.69 -0.55 -0.83
N ILE A 28 -7.32 0.62 -0.74
CA ILE A 28 -7.69 1.26 0.53
C ILE A 28 -8.61 0.34 1.34
N PHE A 29 -9.56 -0.33 0.69
CA PHE A 29 -10.44 -1.30 1.36
C PHE A 29 -9.63 -2.45 1.97
N PHE A 30 -8.73 -3.06 1.21
CA PHE A 30 -7.91 -4.18 1.67
C PHE A 30 -6.97 -3.77 2.81
N ILE A 31 -6.32 -2.61 2.68
CA ILE A 31 -5.50 -2.00 3.75
C ILE A 31 -6.33 -1.83 5.03
N LYS A 32 -7.52 -1.20 4.94
CA LYS A 32 -8.41 -1.03 6.10
C LYS A 32 -8.82 -2.35 6.74
N LYS A 33 -8.99 -3.42 5.96
CA LYS A 33 -9.33 -4.74 6.50
C LYS A 33 -8.18 -5.35 7.30
N ILE A 34 -6.95 -5.22 6.83
CA ILE A 34 -5.76 -5.65 7.59
C ILE A 34 -5.64 -4.81 8.87
N LEU A 35 -5.67 -3.49 8.78
CA LEU A 35 -5.58 -2.60 9.95
C LEU A 35 -6.69 -2.87 10.96
N SER A 36 -7.93 -3.08 10.49
CA SER A 36 -9.06 -3.43 11.35
C SER A 36 -8.90 -4.80 12.02
N PHE A 37 -8.21 -5.76 11.38
CA PHE A 37 -7.92 -7.03 12.00
C PHE A 37 -7.01 -6.84 13.21
N TYR A 38 -5.89 -6.12 13.07
CA TYR A 38 -4.99 -5.87 14.21
C TYR A 38 -5.64 -4.99 15.28
N ASN A 39 -6.34 -3.92 14.91
CA ASN A 39 -7.06 -3.06 15.86
C ASN A 39 -8.12 -3.82 16.67
N LYS A 40 -8.75 -4.86 16.11
CA LYS A 40 -9.76 -5.66 16.84
C LYS A 40 -9.16 -6.67 17.81
N ASN A 41 -7.87 -6.97 17.66
CA ASN A 41 -7.14 -7.90 18.52
C ASN A 41 -6.16 -7.13 19.43
N ASP A 42 -6.29 -5.81 19.53
CA ASP A 42 -5.42 -4.93 20.32
C ASP A 42 -3.92 -5.09 20.02
N ILE A 43 -3.59 -5.44 18.76
CA ILE A 43 -2.21 -5.56 18.30
C ILE A 43 -1.78 -4.23 17.68
N PRO A 44 -0.70 -3.60 18.19
CA PRO A 44 -0.17 -2.37 17.62
C PRO A 44 0.27 -2.55 16.17
N ILE A 45 -0.15 -1.63 15.30
CA ILE A 45 0.22 -1.63 13.88
C ILE A 45 0.49 -0.22 13.37
N THR A 46 1.49 -0.09 12.52
CA THR A 46 1.81 1.11 11.74
C THR A 46 1.47 0.86 10.27
N LEU A 47 0.84 1.83 9.62
CA LEU A 47 0.68 1.84 8.16
C LEU A 47 1.87 2.57 7.53
N ALA A 48 2.58 1.91 6.62
CA ALA A 48 3.64 2.49 5.81
C ALA A 48 3.15 2.67 4.36
N MET A 49 3.19 3.90 3.84
CA MET A 49 2.72 4.26 2.49
C MET A 49 3.87 4.74 1.60
N GLU A 50 3.85 4.36 0.31
CA GLU A 50 4.79 4.80 -0.72
C GLU A 50 4.57 6.28 -1.12
N TRP A 51 4.65 7.17 -0.14
CA TRP A 51 4.49 8.62 -0.23
C TRP A 51 5.80 9.31 0.18
N PRO A 52 6.02 10.58 -0.20
CA PRO A 52 7.22 11.32 0.17
C PRO A 52 7.44 11.34 1.70
N SER A 53 8.63 10.92 2.13
CA SER A 53 8.95 10.68 3.54
C SER A 53 8.73 11.89 4.46
N GLU A 54 8.91 13.09 3.93
CA GLU A 54 8.72 14.37 4.61
C GLU A 54 7.27 14.60 5.09
N LEU A 55 6.28 13.89 4.52
CA LEU A 55 4.87 14.01 4.94
C LEU A 55 4.58 13.30 6.27
N THR A 56 5.47 12.43 6.73
CA THR A 56 5.27 11.60 7.95
C THR A 56 4.96 12.45 9.18
N GLU A 57 5.70 13.54 9.38
CA GLU A 57 5.55 14.35 10.59
C GLU A 57 4.20 15.09 10.62
N GLU A 58 3.82 15.74 9.52
CA GLU A 58 2.56 16.47 9.43
C GLU A 58 1.36 15.52 9.60
N ILE A 59 1.38 14.37 8.93
CA ILE A 59 0.30 13.38 9.00
C ILE A 59 0.16 12.85 10.43
N ASN A 60 1.27 12.47 11.09
CA ASN A 60 1.20 11.97 12.46
C ASN A 60 0.82 13.08 13.46
N ARG A 61 1.20 14.34 13.23
CA ARG A 61 0.70 15.47 14.01
C ARG A 61 -0.82 15.56 13.91
N TYR A 62 -1.40 15.40 12.72
CA TYR A 62 -2.85 15.36 12.54
C TYR A 62 -3.51 14.14 13.20
N ILE A 63 -2.89 12.96 13.14
CA ILE A 63 -3.41 11.71 13.71
C ILE A 63 -3.43 11.77 15.24
N PHE A 64 -2.33 12.20 15.87
CA PHE A 64 -2.14 12.10 17.32
C PHE A 64 -2.43 13.38 18.10
N LYS A 65 -2.46 14.55 17.44
CA LYS A 65 -2.70 15.85 18.09
C LYS A 65 -3.96 16.51 17.56
N LYS A 66 -4.42 17.57 18.25
CA LYS A 66 -5.47 18.45 17.73
C LYS A 66 -4.89 19.28 16.57
N GLY A 67 -5.56 19.27 15.42
CA GLY A 67 -5.13 20.03 14.25
C GLY A 67 -5.92 19.67 12.98
N LYS A 68 -5.59 20.37 11.89
CA LYS A 68 -6.08 20.15 10.53
C LYS A 68 -4.95 19.59 9.66
N LEU A 69 -5.30 18.75 8.70
CA LEU A 69 -4.39 18.25 7.68
C LEU A 69 -4.34 19.27 6.53
N ASN A 70 -3.16 19.78 6.18
CA ASN A 70 -3.02 20.76 5.10
C ASN A 70 -2.57 20.09 3.79
N TRP A 71 -3.34 19.09 3.36
CA TRP A 71 -2.97 18.30 2.18
C TRP A 71 -2.86 19.13 0.89
N LEU A 72 -3.52 20.30 0.83
CA LEU A 72 -3.43 21.24 -0.29
C LEU A 72 -2.03 21.83 -0.48
N SER A 73 -1.21 21.92 0.57
CA SER A 73 0.18 22.39 0.44
C SER A 73 1.14 21.28 -0.02
N TRP A 74 0.69 20.03 -0.13
CA TRP A 74 1.54 18.95 -0.58
C TRP A 74 1.65 18.98 -2.10
N LYS A 75 2.85 19.23 -2.63
CA LYS A 75 3.13 19.01 -4.08
C LYS A 75 2.71 17.62 -4.53
N PHE A 76 2.82 16.63 -3.64
CA PHE A 76 2.37 15.26 -3.87
C PHE A 76 0.87 15.14 -4.16
N SER A 77 0.02 16.03 -3.62
CA SER A 77 -1.43 16.01 -3.86
C SER A 77 -1.81 16.30 -5.32
N GLU A 78 -0.89 16.89 -6.09
CA GLU A 78 -1.03 17.12 -7.52
C GLU A 78 -0.62 15.90 -8.36
N SER A 79 -0.08 14.84 -7.74
CA SER A 79 0.40 13.67 -8.47
C SER A 79 -0.74 12.98 -9.24
N PRO A 80 -0.58 12.72 -10.56
CA PRO A 80 -1.58 12.02 -11.33
C PRO A 80 -1.46 10.49 -11.26
N ASP A 81 -0.53 9.93 -10.49
CA ASP A 81 -0.28 8.48 -10.49
C ASP A 81 -1.27 7.66 -9.66
N GLY A 82 -2.21 8.30 -8.97
CA GLY A 82 -3.25 7.64 -8.16
C GLY A 82 -2.81 7.21 -6.77
N ARG A 83 -1.60 7.57 -6.32
CA ARG A 83 -1.10 7.26 -4.96
C ARG A 83 -1.75 8.11 -3.86
N ILE A 84 -2.39 9.22 -4.21
CA ILE A 84 -3.14 10.08 -3.30
C ILE A 84 -4.47 10.47 -3.94
N SER A 85 -5.54 10.45 -3.14
CA SER A 85 -6.92 10.62 -3.61
C SER A 85 -7.83 11.02 -2.44
N LYS A 86 -9.11 11.30 -2.72
CA LYS A 86 -10.12 11.52 -1.68
C LYS A 86 -10.21 10.34 -0.70
N GLU A 87 -10.19 9.11 -1.21
CA GLU A 87 -10.22 7.91 -0.39
C GLU A 87 -9.00 7.77 0.53
N HIS A 88 -7.83 8.24 0.09
CA HIS A 88 -6.63 8.28 0.93
C HIS A 88 -6.75 9.34 2.03
N LEU A 89 -7.34 10.51 1.75
CA LEU A 89 -7.63 11.50 2.78
C LEU A 89 -8.62 10.95 3.82
N ASP A 90 -9.62 10.20 3.36
CA ASP A 90 -10.58 9.52 4.25
C ASP A 90 -9.94 8.35 5.02
N LEU A 91 -8.91 7.70 4.46
CA LEU A 91 -8.08 6.75 5.18
C LEU A 91 -7.34 7.47 6.33
N ILE A 92 -6.70 8.62 6.08
CA ILE A 92 -5.99 9.39 7.13
C ILE A 92 -6.94 9.80 8.27
N LYS A 93 -8.15 10.26 7.96
CA LYS A 93 -9.20 10.53 8.98
C LYS A 93 -9.56 9.29 9.78
N TRP A 94 -9.68 8.15 9.10
CA TRP A 94 -9.97 6.88 9.76
C TRP A 94 -8.83 6.42 10.67
N LEU A 95 -7.56 6.59 10.25
CA LEU A 95 -6.39 6.29 11.08
C LEU A 95 -6.37 7.14 12.35
N ARG A 96 -6.70 8.43 12.24
CA ARG A 96 -6.88 9.32 13.40
C ARG A 96 -7.92 8.79 14.38
N ALA A 97 -9.08 8.37 13.90
CA ALA A 97 -10.13 7.79 14.74
C ALA A 97 -9.75 6.46 15.40
N LYS A 98 -8.68 5.80 14.90
CA LYS A 98 -8.17 4.53 15.41
C LYS A 98 -6.82 4.64 16.12
N ASN A 99 -6.27 5.86 16.21
CA ASN A 99 -4.95 6.11 16.78
C ASN A 99 -3.82 5.26 16.13
N ILE A 100 -3.90 5.05 14.81
CA ILE A 100 -2.94 4.24 14.05
C ILE A 100 -1.90 5.14 13.39
N LYS A 101 -0.61 4.90 13.66
CA LYS A 101 0.51 5.65 13.06
C LYS A 101 0.57 5.44 11.55
N LEU A 102 0.89 6.50 10.79
CA LEU A 102 1.22 6.43 9.37
C LEU A 102 2.67 6.88 9.13
N VAL A 103 3.43 6.12 8.35
CA VAL A 103 4.78 6.50 7.93
C VAL A 103 4.86 6.55 6.41
N CYS A 104 5.51 7.57 5.88
CA CYS A 104 5.78 7.71 4.46
C CYS A 104 7.24 7.33 4.21
N PHE A 105 7.50 6.47 3.23
CA PHE A 105 8.85 5.90 3.04
C PHE A 105 9.48 6.18 1.69
N SER A 106 8.79 6.87 0.78
CA SER A 106 9.29 7.15 -0.57
C SER A 106 10.25 8.32 -0.60
N VAL A 107 11.24 8.23 -1.50
CA VAL A 107 12.22 9.28 -1.79
C VAL A 107 12.26 9.55 -3.31
N GLY A 108 12.57 10.78 -3.69
CA GLY A 108 12.73 11.20 -5.09
C GLY A 108 14.20 11.41 -5.49
N GLY A 109 14.45 11.66 -6.78
CA GLY A 109 15.77 12.09 -7.28
C GLY A 109 16.85 11.00 -7.38
N LEU A 110 16.47 9.73 -7.31
CA LEU A 110 17.38 8.58 -7.38
C LEU A 110 17.04 7.68 -8.56
N SER A 111 17.99 6.82 -8.98
CA SER A 111 17.66 5.70 -9.88
C SER A 111 16.67 4.74 -9.21
N TRP A 112 16.03 3.87 -9.98
CA TRP A 112 15.03 2.95 -9.44
C TRP A 112 15.59 2.04 -8.33
N ASN A 113 16.75 1.43 -8.54
CA ASN A 113 17.35 0.50 -7.58
C ASN A 113 17.83 1.24 -6.32
N GLU A 114 18.42 2.43 -6.46
CA GLU A 114 18.80 3.26 -5.30
C GLU A 114 17.57 3.72 -4.52
N ARG A 115 16.50 4.11 -5.22
CA ARG A 115 15.22 4.48 -4.62
C ARG A 115 14.63 3.30 -3.84
N ASP A 116 14.59 2.10 -4.41
CA ASP A 116 14.03 0.92 -3.77
C ASP A 116 14.83 0.46 -2.56
N LYS A 117 16.17 0.52 -2.65
CA LYS A 117 17.04 0.31 -1.50
C LYS A 117 16.75 1.33 -0.40
N LYS A 118 16.64 2.62 -0.75
CA LYS A 118 16.38 3.68 0.24
C LYS A 118 14.98 3.56 0.87
N MET A 119 13.98 3.20 0.10
CA MET A 119 12.63 2.91 0.60
C MET A 119 12.64 1.74 1.59
N ALA A 120 13.41 0.69 1.31
CA ALA A 120 13.57 -0.43 2.24
C ALA A 120 14.29 0.00 3.52
N GLU A 121 15.34 0.81 3.45
CA GLU A 121 16.02 1.36 4.64
C GLU A 121 15.06 2.15 5.53
N ASN A 122 14.20 2.99 4.94
CA ASN A 122 13.19 3.76 5.68
C ASN A 122 12.17 2.85 6.40
N ILE A 123 11.72 1.77 5.74
CA ILE A 123 10.84 0.76 6.35
C ILE A 123 11.57 0.01 7.48
N LEU A 124 12.85 -0.34 7.27
CA LEU A 124 13.65 -1.06 8.27
C LEU A 124 13.97 -0.19 9.49
N ALA A 125 14.12 1.12 9.32
CA ALA A 125 14.26 2.05 10.44
C ALA A 125 13.03 1.96 11.36
N GLU A 126 11.82 2.01 10.81
CA GLU A 126 10.57 1.84 11.55
C GLU A 126 10.44 0.43 12.16
N TYR A 127 10.83 -0.60 11.41
CA TYR A 127 10.83 -1.99 11.87
C TYR A 127 11.73 -2.23 13.09
N ASN A 128 12.88 -1.56 13.13
CA ASN A 128 13.87 -1.69 14.20
C ASN A 128 13.57 -0.81 15.41
N GLN A 129 12.76 0.25 15.28
CA GLN A 129 12.38 1.13 16.39
C GLN A 129 11.52 0.44 17.45
N ASN A 130 10.61 -0.46 17.05
CA ASN A 130 9.73 -1.16 18.01
C ASN A 130 9.44 -2.60 17.57
N LYS A 131 9.94 -3.57 18.35
CA LYS A 131 9.80 -5.00 18.08
C LYS A 131 8.36 -5.52 18.23
N GLU A 132 7.52 -4.85 19.01
CA GLU A 132 6.14 -5.27 19.28
C GLU A 132 5.14 -4.76 18.23
N VAL A 133 5.54 -3.78 17.42
CA VAL A 133 4.66 -3.16 16.42
C VAL A 133 4.74 -3.92 15.10
N LYS A 134 3.57 -4.24 14.54
CA LYS A 134 3.42 -4.74 13.17
C LYS A 134 3.53 -3.58 12.18
N ILE A 135 4.03 -3.82 10.97
CA ILE A 135 4.08 -2.80 9.92
C ILE A 135 3.38 -3.33 8.67
N LEU A 136 2.34 -2.62 8.25
CA LEU A 136 1.68 -2.83 6.98
C LEU A 136 2.27 -1.87 5.93
N VAL A 137 3.06 -2.39 5.01
CA VAL A 137 3.65 -1.64 3.90
C VAL A 137 2.71 -1.71 2.70
N CYS A 138 2.36 -0.56 2.11
CA CYS A 138 1.63 -0.47 0.85
C CYS A 138 2.50 0.24 -0.19
N ALA A 139 2.77 -0.46 -1.30
CA ALA A 139 3.56 0.05 -2.40
C ALA A 139 3.04 -0.47 -3.74
N GLY A 140 3.46 0.18 -4.82
CA GLY A 140 3.26 -0.33 -6.16
C GLY A 140 3.83 -1.74 -6.30
N ARG A 141 3.11 -2.61 -7.01
CA ARG A 141 3.43 -4.05 -7.12
C ARG A 141 4.88 -4.33 -7.54
N LEU A 142 5.47 -3.50 -8.39
CA LEU A 142 6.85 -3.68 -8.85
C LEU A 142 7.84 -3.50 -7.69
N HIS A 143 7.66 -2.47 -6.86
CA HIS A 143 8.47 -2.22 -5.67
C HIS A 143 8.28 -3.31 -4.61
N SER A 144 7.05 -3.81 -4.42
CA SER A 144 6.75 -4.79 -3.36
C SER A 144 7.30 -6.20 -3.60
N ARG A 145 7.88 -6.48 -4.77
CA ARG A 145 8.34 -7.83 -5.13
C ARG A 145 9.41 -8.33 -4.16
N SER A 146 9.35 -9.61 -3.83
CA SER A 146 10.30 -10.23 -2.91
C SER A 146 11.61 -10.69 -3.56
N LYS A 147 11.71 -10.60 -4.89
CA LYS A 147 12.84 -11.06 -5.70
C LYS A 147 13.12 -10.06 -6.82
N ASP A 148 14.36 -10.06 -7.30
CA ASP A 148 14.75 -9.34 -8.51
C ASP A 148 13.83 -9.69 -9.69
N PHE A 149 13.71 -8.75 -10.62
CA PHE A 149 13.02 -8.96 -11.87
C PHE A 149 13.65 -8.17 -13.01
N ASP A 150 13.49 -8.70 -14.22
CA ASP A 150 13.89 -7.99 -15.43
C ASP A 150 12.70 -7.19 -15.98
N PHE A 151 12.97 -5.98 -16.44
CA PHE A 151 12.01 -5.17 -17.17
C PHE A 151 12.73 -4.48 -18.33
N GLY A 152 12.38 -4.88 -19.56
CA GLY A 152 13.18 -4.53 -20.74
C GLY A 152 14.54 -5.21 -20.69
N LYS A 153 15.61 -4.41 -20.77
CA LYS A 153 17.01 -4.87 -20.72
C LYS A 153 17.67 -4.66 -19.35
N GLU A 154 16.93 -4.14 -18.38
CA GLU A 154 17.45 -3.79 -17.06
C GLU A 154 16.95 -4.78 -16.01
N LYS A 155 17.83 -5.05 -15.03
CA LYS A 155 17.52 -5.84 -13.85
C LYS A 155 17.24 -4.91 -12.67
N TYR A 156 16.10 -5.13 -12.02
CA TYR A 156 15.64 -4.33 -10.90
C TYR A 156 15.67 -5.13 -9.60
N THR A 157 16.17 -4.50 -8.53
CA THR A 157 16.14 -5.04 -7.17
C THR A 157 15.10 -4.27 -6.35
N PRO A 158 13.89 -4.84 -6.18
CA PRO A 158 12.76 -4.15 -5.58
C PRO A 158 12.92 -3.94 -4.06
N LEU A 159 12.19 -2.99 -3.46
CA LEU A 159 12.27 -2.75 -2.01
C LEU A 159 11.97 -4.02 -1.21
N GLY A 160 11.03 -4.84 -1.70
CA GLY A 160 10.66 -6.09 -1.05
C GLY A 160 11.81 -7.11 -1.01
N TYR A 161 12.82 -6.97 -1.88
CA TYR A 161 14.04 -7.78 -1.88
C TYR A 161 14.82 -7.63 -0.56
N TYR A 162 14.94 -6.41 -0.05
CA TYR A 162 15.77 -6.06 1.11
C TYR A 162 15.10 -6.35 2.48
N LEU A 163 13.84 -6.75 2.50
CA LEU A 163 13.10 -7.02 3.75
C LEU A 163 13.38 -8.42 4.33
N PRO A 164 13.32 -8.61 5.68
CA PRO A 164 13.56 -9.90 6.34
C PRO A 164 12.51 -10.94 5.97
N LYS A 165 12.88 -11.89 5.11
CA LYS A 165 11.93 -12.85 4.48
C LYS A 165 11.22 -13.78 5.45
N ASN A 166 11.87 -14.10 6.57
CA ASN A 166 11.35 -14.96 7.64
C ASN A 166 10.26 -14.26 8.48
N GLU A 167 10.19 -12.94 8.44
CA GLU A 167 9.23 -12.12 9.21
C GLU A 167 8.31 -11.28 8.31
N THR A 168 8.41 -11.47 6.99
CA THR A 168 7.64 -10.73 5.98
C THR A 168 6.68 -11.65 5.24
N ILE A 169 5.41 -11.23 5.16
CA ILE A 169 4.43 -11.78 4.23
C ILE A 169 4.08 -10.77 3.15
N PHE A 170 3.79 -11.27 1.95
CA PHE A 170 3.48 -10.48 0.78
C PHE A 170 2.06 -10.79 0.29
N PHE A 171 1.25 -9.76 0.09
CA PHE A 171 -0.06 -9.80 -0.54
C PHE A 171 0.04 -9.08 -1.89
N GLU A 172 -0.08 -9.83 -2.97
CA GLU A 172 -0.07 -9.30 -4.34
C GLU A 172 -1.52 -9.13 -4.82
N LEU A 173 -1.99 -7.89 -4.94
CA LEU A 173 -3.37 -7.62 -5.39
C LEU A 173 -3.46 -7.75 -6.90
N ASP A 174 -4.23 -8.71 -7.40
CA ASP A 174 -4.49 -8.96 -8.82
C ASP A 174 -5.94 -8.69 -9.18
N TYR A 175 -6.15 -7.85 -10.19
CA TYR A 175 -7.46 -7.33 -10.55
C TYR A 175 -7.93 -8.00 -11.83
N LEU A 176 -9.16 -8.51 -11.83
CA LEU A 176 -9.70 -9.26 -12.96
C LEU A 176 -10.35 -8.37 -14.02
N SER A 177 -10.87 -7.21 -13.63
CA SER A 177 -11.62 -6.29 -14.50
C SER A 177 -11.69 -4.88 -13.89
N GLY A 178 -12.38 -3.96 -14.57
CA GLY A 178 -12.66 -2.61 -14.06
C GLY A 178 -11.67 -1.56 -14.55
N ASN A 179 -11.57 -0.47 -13.81
CA ASN A 179 -10.70 0.66 -14.13
C ASN A 179 -9.95 1.12 -12.88
N TYR A 180 -8.82 1.76 -13.10
CA TYR A 180 -7.99 2.38 -12.06
C TYR A 180 -7.46 3.71 -12.58
N PHE A 181 -7.03 4.59 -11.69
CA PHE A 181 -6.41 5.84 -12.07
C PHE A 181 -4.89 5.76 -11.95
N ASN A 182 -4.17 5.95 -13.05
CA ASN A 182 -2.71 6.08 -13.04
C ASN A 182 -2.27 6.87 -14.28
N VAL A 183 -1.93 8.13 -14.08
CA VAL A 183 -1.72 9.14 -15.13
C VAL A 183 -2.88 9.12 -16.13
N GLY A 184 -4.09 9.29 -15.58
CA GLY A 184 -5.36 9.17 -16.29
C GLY A 184 -6.09 7.85 -16.00
N LEU A 185 -7.33 7.75 -16.50
CA LEU A 185 -8.15 6.56 -16.34
C LEU A 185 -7.61 5.41 -17.22
N LYS A 186 -7.33 4.27 -16.60
CA LYS A 186 -6.83 3.06 -17.27
C LYS A 186 -7.82 1.91 -17.08
N LYS A 187 -7.95 1.08 -18.11
CA LYS A 187 -8.81 -0.10 -18.11
C LYS A 187 -7.99 -1.35 -17.83
N ILE A 188 -8.52 -2.23 -16.99
CA ILE A 188 -7.91 -3.53 -16.72
C ILE A 188 -8.31 -4.50 -17.83
N ARG A 189 -7.33 -5.16 -18.46
CA ARG A 189 -7.59 -6.23 -19.43
C ARG A 189 -8.31 -7.35 -18.70
N SER A 190 -9.56 -7.60 -19.11
CA SER A 190 -10.43 -8.53 -18.41
C SER A 190 -9.90 -9.96 -18.49
N LYS A 191 -9.84 -10.65 -17.35
CA LYS A 191 -9.47 -12.07 -17.26
C LYS A 191 -10.71 -12.90 -16.96
N LYS A 192 -10.94 -13.97 -17.71
CA LYS A 192 -12.05 -14.92 -17.44
C LYS A 192 -11.65 -15.87 -16.30
N ILE A 193 -11.74 -15.40 -15.07
CA ILE A 193 -11.53 -16.20 -13.86
C ILE A 193 -12.82 -16.16 -13.05
N ASN A 194 -13.39 -17.34 -12.75
CA ASN A 194 -14.62 -17.43 -11.99
C ASN A 194 -14.31 -17.30 -10.49
N VAL A 195 -14.54 -16.11 -9.93
CA VAL A 195 -14.44 -15.86 -8.48
C VAL A 195 -15.83 -15.58 -7.90
N LYS A 196 -16.17 -16.30 -6.83
CA LYS A 196 -17.47 -16.16 -6.15
C LYS A 196 -17.57 -14.87 -5.32
N LYS A 197 -16.45 -14.37 -4.81
CA LYS A 197 -16.38 -13.19 -3.93
C LYS A 197 -15.68 -12.02 -4.63
N ASP A 198 -16.00 -10.80 -4.22
CA ASP A 198 -15.35 -9.59 -4.75
C ASP A 198 -13.86 -9.53 -4.43
N ILE A 199 -13.47 -10.07 -3.27
CA ILE A 199 -12.06 -10.28 -2.89
C ILE A 199 -11.87 -11.71 -2.42
N SER A 200 -10.91 -12.40 -3.04
CA SER A 200 -10.48 -13.75 -2.66
C SER A 200 -8.98 -13.76 -2.38
N ILE A 201 -8.54 -14.48 -1.36
CA ILE A 201 -7.11 -14.61 -1.01
C ILE A 201 -6.71 -16.06 -1.27
N ILE A 202 -5.66 -16.24 -2.07
CA ILE A 202 -5.16 -17.56 -2.49
C ILE A 202 -3.68 -17.60 -2.16
N LYS A 203 -3.25 -18.64 -1.45
CA LYS A 203 -1.82 -18.89 -1.21
C LYS A 203 -1.14 -19.24 -2.53
N ASN A 204 -0.02 -18.58 -2.82
CA ASN A 204 0.73 -18.78 -4.05
C ASN A 204 2.02 -19.54 -3.80
N LYS A 205 2.90 -18.99 -2.95
CA LYS A 205 4.20 -19.57 -2.56
C LYS A 205 4.47 -19.25 -1.09
N ASN A 206 5.56 -19.77 -0.52
CA ASN A 206 5.98 -19.47 0.86
C ASN A 206 5.94 -17.96 1.12
N ASN A 207 5.15 -17.56 2.13
CA ASN A 207 4.90 -16.17 2.55
C ASN A 207 4.32 -15.23 1.47
N ILE A 208 3.83 -15.73 0.34
CA ILE A 208 3.21 -14.93 -0.73
C ILE A 208 1.78 -15.38 -0.98
N PHE A 209 0.85 -14.44 -0.84
CA PHE A 209 -0.57 -14.58 -1.11
C PHE A 209 -0.97 -13.71 -2.28
N LYS A 210 -1.76 -14.26 -3.20
CA LYS A 210 -2.46 -13.48 -4.22
C LYS A 210 -3.81 -13.05 -3.68
N VAL A 211 -4.13 -11.77 -3.84
CA VAL A 211 -5.43 -11.20 -3.49
C VAL A 211 -6.15 -10.89 -4.79
N ILE A 212 -7.08 -11.76 -5.18
CA ILE A 212 -7.86 -11.59 -6.40
C ILE A 212 -9.00 -10.62 -6.13
N ILE A 213 -8.99 -9.49 -6.83
CA ILE A 213 -10.00 -8.44 -6.81
C ILE A 213 -10.82 -8.55 -8.09
N LYS A 214 -12.12 -8.80 -7.94
CA LYS A 214 -13.03 -9.06 -9.08
C LYS A 214 -13.13 -7.86 -10.03
N LYS A 215 -13.21 -6.65 -9.49
CA LYS A 215 -13.36 -5.42 -10.25
C LYS A 215 -12.65 -4.28 -9.53
N ALA A 216 -11.75 -3.60 -10.22
CA ALA A 216 -11.17 -2.35 -9.75
C ALA A 216 -12.12 -1.18 -10.01
N THR A 217 -12.23 -0.31 -9.01
CA THR A 217 -12.94 0.96 -9.09
C THR A 217 -11.92 2.09 -8.98
N PRO A 218 -11.88 3.05 -9.91
CA PRO A 218 -10.87 4.11 -9.88
C PRO A 218 -11.11 5.03 -8.67
N VAL A 219 -10.05 5.45 -8.01
CA VAL A 219 -10.11 6.46 -6.94
C VAL A 219 -10.57 7.83 -7.46
N HIS A 220 -11.04 8.70 -6.57
CA HIS A 220 -11.32 10.09 -6.93
C HIS A 220 -10.06 10.94 -6.72
N ILE A 221 -9.45 11.38 -7.81
CA ILE A 221 -8.27 12.25 -7.78
C ILE A 221 -8.57 13.59 -7.12
N LEU A 222 -7.53 14.21 -6.57
CA LEU A 222 -7.64 15.49 -5.87
C LEU A 222 -7.56 16.71 -6.82
N SER A 223 -7.05 16.51 -8.03
CA SER A 223 -6.85 17.57 -9.02
C SER A 223 -7.70 17.34 -10.26
N ASP A 224 -8.55 18.30 -10.60
CA ASP A 224 -9.42 18.24 -11.79
C ASP A 224 -8.64 18.29 -13.11
N LYS A 225 -7.37 18.71 -13.08
CA LYS A 225 -6.51 18.84 -14.28
C LYS A 225 -6.34 17.53 -15.05
N TYR A 226 -6.58 16.39 -14.42
CA TYR A 226 -6.38 15.07 -15.02
C TYR A 226 -7.69 14.30 -15.27
N LEU A 227 -8.85 14.96 -15.08
CA LEU A 227 -10.12 14.42 -15.54
C LEU A 227 -10.24 14.62 -17.06
N PRO A 228 -10.86 13.69 -17.81
CA PRO A 228 -11.19 13.93 -19.20
C PRO A 228 -12.06 15.19 -19.30
N LYS A 229 -11.65 16.14 -20.15
CA LYS A 229 -12.48 17.31 -20.48
C LYS A 229 -13.78 16.78 -21.09
N LYS A 230 -14.91 17.23 -20.55
CA LYS A 230 -16.24 16.92 -21.09
C LYS A 230 -16.40 17.45 -22.50
#